data_AF-A0A2A5EP63-F1
#
_entry.id   AF-A0A2A5EP63-F1
#
_cell.length_a   1.000
_cell.length_b   1.000
_cell.length_c   1.000
_cell.angle_alpha   90.00
_cell.angle_beta   90.00
_cell.angle_gamma   90.00
#
_symmetry.space_group_name_H-M   'P 1'
#
loop_
_entity.id
_entity.type
_entity.pdbx_description
1 polymer ?
#
loop_
_entity_poly.entity_id
_entity_poly.type
_entity_poly.pdbx_seq_one_letter_code
_entity_poly.pdbx_strand_id
1 'polypeptide(L)'
;MTKITYIEHGGTEHEVDVANGLSLMEGAVKYTIPGLDGDCGGACACATCHVYIPPEWANKCDPAEELERDMLDFAFDVEESSRLSCQIKVSDGLEGLVVRLPKRQY
;
A
#
# COMPACT_ATOMS: atom_id res chain seq x y z
N MET A 1 -11.76 12.95 -0.87
CA MET A 1 -11.40 11.85 0.05
C MET A 1 -11.93 10.62 -0.62
N THR A 2 -11.14 9.56 -0.59
CA THR A 2 -11.42 8.29 -1.26
C THR A 2 -11.44 7.22 -0.19
N LYS A 3 -12.46 6.38 -0.21
CA LYS A 3 -12.58 5.26 0.73
C LYS A 3 -11.60 4.15 0.34
N ILE A 4 -10.76 3.76 1.29
CA ILE A 4 -9.78 2.68 1.16
C ILE A 4 -9.98 1.68 2.30
N THR A 5 -9.95 0.39 1.98
CA THR A 5 -9.95 -0.68 2.99
C THR A 5 -8.59 -1.36 3.03
N TYR A 6 -8.00 -1.43 4.23
CA TYR A 6 -6.79 -2.19 4.50
C TYR A 6 -7.17 -3.48 5.22
N ILE A 7 -6.72 -4.62 4.71
CA ILE A 7 -6.96 -5.92 5.32
C ILE A 7 -5.64 -6.44 5.87
N GLU A 8 -5.54 -6.57 7.19
CA GLU A 8 -4.40 -7.21 7.84
C GLU A 8 -4.22 -8.66 7.37
N HIS A 9 -3.04 -9.24 7.58
CA HIS A 9 -2.81 -10.67 7.31
C HIS A 9 -3.82 -11.59 8.00
N GLY A 10 -4.28 -11.24 9.20
CA GLY A 10 -5.28 -11.99 9.96
C GLY A 10 -6.73 -11.85 9.45
N GLY A 11 -6.97 -10.99 8.46
CA GLY A 11 -8.29 -10.74 7.88
C GLY A 11 -9.08 -9.60 8.53
N THR A 12 -8.53 -8.93 9.54
CA THR A 12 -9.15 -7.73 10.12
C THR A 12 -9.16 -6.60 9.08
N GLU A 13 -10.35 -6.05 8.82
CA GLU A 13 -10.54 -4.97 7.85
C GLU A 13 -10.57 -3.60 8.55
N HIS A 14 -9.96 -2.61 7.90
CA HIS A 14 -9.94 -1.22 8.33
C HIS A 14 -10.33 -0.31 7.18
N GLU A 15 -11.55 0.20 7.21
CA GLU A 15 -12.05 1.16 6.22
C GLU A 15 -11.77 2.59 6.69
N VAL A 16 -11.14 3.40 5.85
CA VAL A 16 -10.77 4.78 6.15
C VAL A 16 -10.93 5.70 4.93
N ASP A 17 -11.21 6.98 5.18
CA ASP A 17 -11.29 8.02 4.16
C ASP A 17 -9.92 8.70 3.98
N VAL A 18 -9.21 8.39 2.89
CA VAL A 18 -7.89 8.96 2.60
C VAL A 18 -8.04 10.19 1.71
N ALA A 19 -7.37 11.29 2.05
CA ALA A 19 -7.39 12.48 1.21
C ALA A 19 -6.64 12.23 -0.12
N ASN A 20 -7.26 12.61 -1.23
CA ASN A 20 -6.65 12.49 -2.56
C ASN A 20 -5.31 13.26 -2.60
N GLY A 21 -4.33 12.71 -3.29
CA GLY A 21 -2.95 13.24 -3.36
C GLY A 21 -2.02 12.72 -2.25
N LEU A 22 -2.57 12.18 -1.15
CA LEU A 22 -1.80 11.32 -0.24
C LEU A 22 -1.54 9.96 -0.89
N SER A 23 -0.51 9.28 -0.42
CA SER A 23 -0.26 7.88 -0.76
C SER A 23 -1.10 6.93 0.08
N LEU A 24 -1.25 5.68 -0.38
CA LEU A 24 -1.87 4.63 0.43
C LEU A 24 -1.14 4.41 1.76
N MET A 25 0.19 4.53 1.76
CA MET A 25 0.99 4.46 3.00
C MET A 25 0.67 5.60 3.96
N GLU A 26 0.63 6.85 3.48
CA GLU A 26 0.29 8.01 4.32
C GLU A 26 -1.12 7.89 4.92
N GLY A 27 -2.07 7.34 4.16
CA GLY A 27 -3.39 6.97 4.68
C GLY A 27 -3.29 5.97 5.83
N ALA A 28 -2.60 4.85 5.62
CA ALA A 28 -2.46 3.80 6.62
C ALA A 28 -1.77 4.28 7.91
N VAL A 29 -0.66 5.00 7.79
CA VAL A 29 0.06 5.55 8.95
C VAL A 29 -0.80 6.55 9.71
N LYS A 30 -1.50 7.46 9.00
CA LYS A 30 -2.38 8.46 9.62
C LYS A 30 -3.51 7.83 10.45
N TYR A 31 -4.04 6.70 9.99
CA TYR A 31 -5.09 5.96 10.69
C TYR A 31 -4.57 4.83 11.58
N THR A 32 -3.24 4.71 11.75
CA THR A 32 -2.59 3.71 12.62
C THR A 32 -3.00 2.27 12.25
N ILE A 33 -3.02 1.96 10.95
CA ILE A 33 -3.34 0.62 10.45
C ILE A 33 -2.23 -0.36 10.86
N PRO A 34 -2.52 -1.44 11.61
CA PRO A 34 -1.52 -2.41 12.01
C PRO A 34 -0.90 -3.16 10.83
N GLY A 35 0.41 -3.43 10.88
CA GLY A 35 1.12 -4.20 9.84
C GLY A 35 1.60 -3.38 8.63
N LEU A 36 1.52 -2.05 8.71
CA LEU A 36 2.07 -1.13 7.72
C LEU A 36 2.82 0.00 8.44
N ASP A 37 4.15 0.00 8.31
CA ASP A 37 5.02 0.84 9.13
C ASP A 37 5.46 2.12 8.37
N GLY A 38 6.03 1.96 7.18
CA GLY A 38 6.45 3.08 6.33
C GLY A 38 7.69 3.85 6.83
N ASP A 39 8.72 3.15 7.28
CA ASP A 39 9.85 3.72 8.04
C ASP A 39 10.63 4.84 7.33
N CYS A 40 10.76 4.78 6.00
CA CYS A 40 11.46 5.82 5.24
C CYS A 40 10.60 7.08 4.97
N GLY A 41 9.36 7.13 5.47
CA GLY A 41 8.44 8.24 5.25
C GLY A 41 7.98 8.39 3.79
N GLY A 42 8.09 7.34 2.98
CA GLY A 42 7.63 7.32 1.58
C GLY A 42 8.70 7.68 0.54
N ALA A 43 9.97 7.71 0.93
CA ALA A 43 11.09 8.01 0.04
C ALA A 43 11.50 6.86 -0.91
N CYS A 44 10.72 5.78 -0.99
CA CYS A 44 11.07 4.55 -1.73
C CYS A 44 12.47 4.00 -1.35
N ALA A 45 12.80 4.07 -0.05
CA ALA A 45 14.12 3.71 0.48
C ALA A 45 14.05 2.63 1.57
N CYS A 46 12.87 2.04 1.77
CA CYS A 46 12.64 0.87 2.61
C CYS A 46 11.61 -0.04 1.93
N ALA A 47 11.35 -1.22 2.50
CA ALA A 47 10.32 -2.15 2.04
C ALA A 47 9.10 -2.23 2.99
N THR A 48 9.05 -1.44 4.07
CA THR A 48 8.10 -1.65 5.20
C THR A 48 6.71 -1.05 5.00
N CYS A 49 6.35 -0.75 3.76
CA CYS A 49 5.01 -0.33 3.36
C CYS A 49 4.43 -1.24 2.26
N HIS A 50 4.94 -2.47 2.19
CA HIS A 50 4.53 -3.48 1.22
C HIS A 50 3.06 -3.85 1.41
N VAL A 51 2.31 -3.89 0.31
CA VAL A 51 0.91 -4.30 0.22
C VAL A 51 0.68 -5.11 -1.05
N TYR A 52 -0.43 -5.84 -1.10
CA TYR A 52 -0.93 -6.48 -2.32
C TYR A 52 -2.10 -5.69 -2.90
N ILE A 53 -1.97 -5.28 -4.16
CA ILE A 53 -3.01 -4.60 -4.93
C ILE A 53 -3.74 -5.63 -5.79
N PRO A 54 -5.07 -5.77 -5.70
CA PRO A 54 -5.78 -6.74 -6.53
C PRO A 54 -5.59 -6.42 -8.03
N PRO A 55 -5.40 -7.44 -8.89
CA PRO A 55 -5.05 -7.24 -10.30
C PRO A 55 -6.01 -6.33 -11.08
N GLU A 56 -7.30 -6.35 -10.73
CA GLU A 56 -8.33 -5.51 -11.35
C GLU A 56 -8.18 -4.01 -11.05
N TRP A 57 -7.32 -3.64 -10.10
CA TRP A 57 -6.95 -2.25 -9.79
C TRP A 57 -5.59 -1.84 -10.38
N ALA A 58 -4.81 -2.78 -10.92
CA ALA A 58 -3.45 -2.51 -11.38
C ALA A 58 -3.39 -1.41 -12.46
N ASN A 59 -4.40 -1.30 -13.31
CA ASN A 59 -4.50 -0.27 -14.34
C ASN A 59 -4.95 1.12 -13.84
N LYS A 60 -5.43 1.21 -12.59
CA LYS A 60 -5.81 2.46 -11.92
C LYS A 60 -4.69 3.00 -11.05
N CYS A 61 -3.68 2.18 -10.74
CA CYS A 61 -2.45 2.59 -10.09
C CYS A 61 -1.40 2.89 -11.16
N ASP A 62 -0.51 3.83 -10.87
CA ASP A 62 0.70 4.00 -11.68
C ASP A 62 1.53 2.70 -11.60
N PRO A 63 2.15 2.25 -12.70
CA PRO A 63 2.95 1.03 -12.70
C PRO A 63 4.16 1.18 -11.76
N ALA A 64 4.61 0.07 -11.18
CA ALA A 64 5.81 0.10 -10.35
C ALA A 64 7.03 0.53 -11.19
N GLU A 65 7.72 1.56 -10.72
CA GLU A 65 8.99 2.02 -11.29
C GLU A 65 10.14 1.05 -10.91
N GLU A 66 11.29 1.17 -11.59
CA GLU A 66 12.45 0.29 -11.37
C GLU A 66 12.92 0.31 -9.91
N LEU A 67 13.05 1.50 -9.31
CA LEU A 67 13.46 1.64 -7.91
C LEU A 67 12.48 0.97 -6.93
N GLU A 68 11.17 1.03 -7.23
CA GLU A 68 10.17 0.35 -6.41
C GLU A 68 10.35 -1.17 -6.47
N ARG A 69 10.61 -1.72 -7.67
CA ARG A 69 10.84 -3.15 -7.86
C ARG A 69 12.09 -3.63 -7.14
N ASP A 70 13.18 -2.87 -7.25
CA ASP A 70 14.43 -3.16 -6.53
C ASP A 70 14.22 -3.16 -5.01
N MET A 71 13.34 -2.29 -4.50
CA MET A 71 13.00 -2.25 -3.07
C MET A 71 12.10 -3.39 -2.64
N LEU A 72 11.21 -3.88 -3.52
CA LEU A 72 10.39 -5.05 -3.24
C LEU A 72 11.24 -6.32 -3.06
N ASP A 73 12.43 -6.42 -3.66
CA ASP A 73 13.33 -7.57 -3.43
C ASP A 73 13.76 -7.73 -1.95
N PHE A 74 13.63 -6.68 -1.14
CA PHE A 74 13.90 -6.70 0.30
C PHE A 74 12.64 -6.96 1.16
N ALA A 75 11.46 -7.04 0.54
CA ALA A 75 10.21 -7.31 1.24
C ALA A 75 10.00 -8.82 1.48
N PHE A 76 9.06 -9.15 2.36
CA PHE A 76 8.67 -10.54 2.63
C PHE A 76 7.47 -10.95 1.77
N ASP A 77 7.43 -12.23 1.39
CA ASP A 77 6.27 -12.84 0.72
C ASP A 77 5.81 -12.05 -0.52
N VAL A 78 6.76 -11.65 -1.37
CA VAL A 78 6.48 -10.85 -2.58
C VAL A 78 5.73 -11.69 -3.61
N GLU A 79 4.67 -11.11 -4.17
CA GLU A 79 3.84 -11.65 -5.25
C GLU A 79 3.81 -10.67 -6.44
N GLU A 80 3.23 -11.08 -7.57
CA GLU A 80 3.04 -10.18 -8.74
C GLU A 80 2.18 -8.95 -8.42
N SER A 81 1.29 -9.07 -7.43
CA SER A 81 0.41 -8.01 -6.94
C SER A 81 1.09 -7.07 -5.94
N SER A 82 2.33 -7.35 -5.55
CA SER A 82 3.08 -6.57 -4.56
C SER A 82 3.40 -5.18 -5.06
N ARG A 83 3.16 -4.20 -4.18
CA ARG A 83 3.52 -2.80 -4.38
C ARG A 83 4.01 -2.19 -3.07
N LEU A 84 4.82 -1.15 -3.16
CA LEU A 84 5.08 -0.25 -2.04
C LEU A 84 3.98 0.79 -2.02
N SER A 85 3.11 0.72 -1.01
CA SER A 85 1.93 1.59 -0.90
C SER A 85 2.27 3.09 -0.85
N CYS A 86 3.50 3.48 -0.52
CA CYS A 86 3.94 4.87 -0.58
C CYS A 86 4.09 5.41 -2.02
N GLN A 87 4.25 4.52 -3.01
CA GLN A 87 4.37 4.86 -4.42
C GLN A 87 3.01 4.92 -5.14
N ILE A 88 1.90 4.68 -4.43
CA ILE A 88 0.55 4.72 -5.00
C ILE A 88 -0.18 5.93 -4.45
N LYS A 89 -0.49 6.89 -5.33
CA LYS A 89 -1.26 8.08 -4.97
C LYS A 89 -2.77 7.82 -5.00
N VAL A 90 -3.43 8.23 -3.93
CA VAL A 90 -4.89 8.15 -3.79
C VAL A 90 -5.55 9.19 -4.69
N SER A 91 -6.53 8.73 -5.46
CA SER A 91 -7.38 9.55 -6.34
C SER A 91 -8.82 9.02 -6.28
N ASP A 92 -9.77 9.76 -6.84
CA ASP A 92 -11.17 9.30 -6.93
C ASP A 92 -11.30 7.99 -7.74
N GLY A 93 -10.34 7.69 -8.62
CA GLY A 93 -10.30 6.43 -9.37
C GLY A 93 -10.10 5.19 -8.49
N LEU A 94 -9.59 5.37 -7.27
CA LEU A 94 -9.34 4.32 -6.27
C LEU A 94 -10.49 4.14 -5.27
N GLU A 95 -11.66 4.74 -5.52
CA GLU A 95 -12.81 4.64 -4.61
C GLU A 95 -13.25 3.20 -4.37
N GLY A 96 -13.17 2.75 -3.11
CA GLY A 96 -13.48 1.37 -2.72
C GLY A 96 -12.34 0.38 -2.93
N LEU A 97 -11.10 0.84 -3.17
CA LEU A 97 -9.93 -0.02 -3.25
C LEU A 97 -9.74 -0.77 -1.92
N VAL A 98 -9.55 -2.08 -2.03
CA VAL A 98 -9.20 -2.96 -0.92
C VAL A 98 -7.77 -3.45 -1.13
N VAL A 99 -6.89 -3.20 -0.16
CA VAL A 99 -5.49 -3.67 -0.18
C VAL A 99 -5.25 -4.64 0.95
N ARG A 100 -4.42 -5.66 0.72
CA ARG A 100 -4.04 -6.65 1.74
C ARG A 100 -2.62 -6.41 2.21
N LEU A 101 -2.39 -6.60 3.51
CA LEU A 101 -1.08 -6.49 4.14
C LEU A 101 -0.41 -7.86 4.23
N PRO A 102 0.93 -7.93 4.07
CA PRO A 102 1.70 -9.15 4.30
C PRO A 102 1.67 -9.53 5.79
N LYS A 103 2.16 -10.74 6.11
CA LYS A 103 2.26 -11.20 7.50
C LYS A 103 3.19 -10.32 8.35
N ARG A 104 4.20 -9.73 7.72
CA ARG A 104 5.21 -8.90 8.38
C ARG A 104 5.88 -7.96 7.38
N GLN A 105 6.36 -6.83 7.88
CA GLN A 105 7.19 -5.87 7.16
C GLN A 105 8.68 -5.99 7.55
N TYR A 106 8.97 -6.55 8.73
CA TYR A 106 10.31 -6.79 9.30
C TYR A 106 10.41 -8.19 9.95
#